data_AF-V5BK33-F1
#
_entry.id   AF-V5BK33-F1
#
_cell.length_a   1.000
_cell.length_b   1.000
_cell.length_c   1.000
_cell.angle_alpha   90.00
_cell.angle_beta   90.00
_cell.angle_gamma   90.00
#
_symmetry.space_group_name_H-M   'P 1'
#
loop_
_entity.id
_entity.type
_entity.pdbx_description
1 polymer ?
#
loop_
_entity_poly.entity_id
_entity_poly.type
_entity_poly.pdbx_seq_one_letter_code
_entity_poly.pdbx_strand_id
1 'polypeptide(L)' 'MVELEEYFKLLAGLLSVVDPIGAIPFFISLTEHRSFHERRHIAWVCAMSVATVLLVALAGGKFILELFGIGIPSFQIGYY' A
#
# COMPACT_ATOMS: atom_id res chain seq x y z
N MET A 1 -25.77 -7.37 -2.17
CA MET A 1 -25.43 -6.06 -1.56
C MET A 1 -24.21 -6.14 -0.64
N VAL A 2 -23.96 -7.27 0.04
CA VAL A 2 -22.78 -7.48 0.91
C VAL A 2 -21.44 -7.43 0.17
N GLU A 3 -21.35 -8.04 -1.02
CA GLU A 3 -20.10 -8.07 -1.82
C GLU A 3 -19.52 -6.68 -2.12
N LEU A 4 -20.37 -5.73 -2.55
CA LEU A 4 -19.90 -4.39 -2.94
C LEU A 4 -19.33 -3.62 -1.75
N GLU A 5 -19.96 -3.74 -0.57
CA GLU A 5 -19.48 -3.12 0.67
C GLU A 5 -18.10 -3.66 1.07
N GLU A 6 -17.84 -4.94 0.80
CA GLU A 6 -16.56 -5.58 1.10
C GLU A 6 -15.44 -5.09 0.18
N TYR A 7 -15.71 -4.95 -1.13
CA TYR A 7 -14.78 -4.31 -2.06
C TYR A 7 -14.47 -2.85 -1.66
N PHE A 8 -15.47 -2.08 -1.22
CA PHE A 8 -15.24 -0.72 -0.75
C PHE A 8 -14.34 -0.67 0.49
N LYS A 9 -14.52 -1.58 1.45
CA LYS A 9 -13.65 -1.69 2.63
C LYS A 9 -12.22 -2.03 2.25
N LEU A 10 -12.03 -2.96 1.32
CA LEU A 10 -10.69 -3.32 0.81
C LEU A 10 -10.03 -2.13 0.11
N LEU A 11 -10.76 -1.40 -0.75
CA LEU A 11 -10.27 -0.19 -1.40
C LEU A 11 -9.92 0.90 -0.40
N ALA A 12 -10.77 1.13 0.61
CA ALA A 12 -10.49 2.11 1.67
C ALA A 12 -9.24 1.73 2.47
N GLY A 13 -9.06 0.45 2.79
CA GLY A 13 -7.86 -0.06 3.44
C GLY A 13 -6.60 0.16 2.59
N LEU A 14 -6.67 -0.14 1.29
CA LEU A 14 -5.56 0.09 0.37
C LEU A 14 -5.20 1.58 0.24
N LEU A 15 -6.22 2.46 0.12
CA LEU A 15 -6.02 3.91 0.07
C LEU A 15 -5.39 4.43 1.37
N SER A 16 -5.78 3.89 2.52
CA SER A 16 -5.19 4.23 3.82
C SER A 16 -3.71 3.85 3.91
N VAL A 17 -3.33 2.68 3.39
CA VAL A 17 -1.93 2.20 3.40
C VAL A 17 -1.06 2.95 2.40
N VAL A 18 -1.57 3.21 1.19
CA VAL A 18 -0.81 3.88 0.12
C VAL A 18 -0.69 5.40 0.35
N ASP A 19 -1.63 5.99 1.10
CA ASP A 19 -1.75 7.43 1.36
C ASP A 19 -1.54 8.30 0.09
N PRO A 20 -2.38 8.10 -0.95
CA PRO A 20 -2.21 8.84 -2.20
C PRO A 20 -2.41 10.35 -2.02
N ILE A 21 -3.20 10.76 -1.02
CA ILE A 21 -3.46 12.17 -0.75
C ILE A 21 -2.18 12.88 -0.30
N GLY A 22 -1.39 12.27 0.58
CA GLY A 22 -0.07 12.78 0.96
C GLY A 22 0.97 12.65 -0.16
N ALA A 23 0.92 11.56 -0.93
CA ALA A 23 1.91 11.27 -1.96
C ALA A 23 1.86 12.23 -3.16
N ILE A 24 0.67 12.68 -3.58
CA ILE A 24 0.52 13.57 -4.75
C ILE A 24 1.25 14.93 -4.59
N PRO A 25 1.00 15.74 -3.54
CA PRO A 25 1.67 17.02 -3.37
C PRO A 25 3.18 16.83 -3.13
N PHE A 26 3.58 15.75 -2.45
CA PHE A 26 4.98 15.40 -2.25
C PHE A 26 5.68 15.10 -3.59
N PHE A 27 5.06 14.28 -4.44
CA PHE A 27 5.57 13.98 -5.78
C PHE A 27 5.69 15.23 -6.64
N ILE A 28 4.68 16.12 -6.60
CA ILE A 28 4.70 17.38 -7.36
C ILE A 28 5.86 18.26 -6.88
N SER A 29 6.03 18.45 -5.56
CA SER A 29 7.11 19.25 -5.00
C SER A 29 8.50 18.70 -5.36
N LEU A 30 8.68 17.37 -5.33
CA LEU A 30 9.96 16.74 -5.71
C LEU A 30 10.25 16.77 -7.21
N THR A 31 9.23 16.96 -8.05
CA THR A 31 9.37 16.95 -9.52
C THR A 31 9.15 18.31 -10.18
N GLU A 32 8.99 19.38 -9.38
CA GLU A 32 8.66 20.73 -9.87
C GLU A 32 9.67 21.28 -10.89
N HIS A 33 10.96 21.02 -10.68
CA HIS A 33 12.04 21.50 -11.55
C HIS A 33 12.49 20.48 -12.60
N ARG A 34 11.73 19.40 -12.83
CA ARG A 34 12.06 18.35 -13.80
C ARG A 34 11.35 18.58 -15.12
N SER A 35 11.98 18.19 -16.22
CA SER A 35 11.31 18.18 -17.52
C SER A 35 10.13 17.19 -17.51
N PHE A 36 9.18 17.39 -18.43
CA PHE A 36 8.02 16.50 -18.56
C PHE A 36 8.43 15.02 -18.78
N HIS A 37 9.47 14.78 -19.58
CA HIS A 37 9.99 13.44 -19.85
C HIS A 37 10.58 12.79 -18.61
N GLU A 38 11.39 13.52 -17.83
CA GLU A 38 11.95 13.02 -16.58
C GLU A 38 10.85 12.75 -15.56
N ARG A 39 9.89 13.68 -15.41
CA ARG A 39 8.75 13.50 -14.49
C ARG A 39 7.92 12.26 -14.84
N ARG A 40 7.71 11.98 -16.13
CA ARG A 40 7.02 10.76 -16.60
C ARG A 40 7.82 9.50 -16.26
N HIS A 41 9.14 9.53 -16.41
CA HIS A 41 10.01 8.42 -16.03
C HIS A 41 9.96 8.17 -14.52
N ILE A 42 10.09 9.22 -13.71
CA ILE A 42 9.99 9.13 -12.25
C ILE A 42 8.63 8.56 -11.84
N ALA A 43 7.52 9.02 -12.45
CA ALA A 43 6.18 8.48 -12.18
C ALA A 43 6.09 6.97 -12.44
N TRP A 44 6.68 6.50 -13.54
CA TRP A 44 6.71 5.07 -13.87
C TRP A 44 7.53 4.26 -12.88
N VAL A 45 8.72 4.75 -12.50
CA VAL A 45 9.56 4.10 -11.51
C VAL A 45 8.82 4.02 -10.17
N CYS A 46 8.23 5.12 -9.70
CA CYS A 46 7.42 5.14 -8.48
C CYS A 46 6.27 4.13 -8.53
N ALA A 47 5.52 4.10 -9.64
CA ALA A 47 4.41 3.16 -9.80
C ALA A 47 4.87 1.70 -9.76
N MET A 48 5.96 1.37 -10.45
CA MET A 48 6.54 0.03 -10.43
C MET A 48 7.08 -0.36 -9.05
N SER A 49 7.71 0.58 -8.34
CA SER A 49 8.18 0.35 -6.97
C SER A 49 7.02 0.07 -6.02
N VAL A 50 5.95 0.89 -6.05
CA VAL A 50 4.75 0.68 -5.22
C VAL A 50 4.10 -0.67 -5.55
N ALA A 51 3.92 -0.99 -6.83
CA ALA A 51 3.37 -2.28 -7.24
C ALA A 51 4.21 -3.46 -6.73
N THR A 52 5.55 -3.35 -6.83
CA THR A 52 6.46 -4.39 -6.32
C THR A 52 6.34 -4.56 -4.81
N VAL A 53 6.32 -3.46 -4.04
CA VAL A 53 6.14 -3.50 -2.59
C VAL A 53 4.81 -4.14 -2.22
N LEU A 54 3.72 -3.77 -2.90
CA LEU A 54 2.40 -4.36 -2.67
C LEU A 54 2.36 -5.86 -3.00
N LEU A 55 2.99 -6.29 -4.10
CA LEU A 55 3.07 -7.71 -4.45
C LEU A 55 3.89 -8.52 -3.45
N VAL A 56 5.01 -7.97 -2.98
CA VAL A 56 5.82 -8.61 -1.92
C VAL A 56 5.04 -8.67 -0.61
N ALA A 57 4.35 -7.61 -0.23
CA ALA A 57 3.49 -7.59 0.95
C ALA A 57 2.31 -8.56 0.82
N LEU A 58 1.74 -8.71 -0.38
CA LEU A 58 0.69 -9.68 -0.64
C LEU A 58 1.19 -11.12 -0.50
N ALA A 59 2.36 -11.43 -1.07
CA ALA A 59 2.93 -12.77 -1.04
C ALA A 59 3.56 -13.14 0.33
N GLY A 60 4.20 -12.17 0.99
CA GLY A 60 5.03 -12.38 2.18
C GLY A 60 4.56 -11.65 3.43
N GLY A 61 3.45 -10.91 3.39
CA GLY A 61 3.01 -10.05 4.50
C GLY A 61 2.80 -10.82 5.80
N LYS A 62 2.23 -12.02 5.74
CA LYS A 62 2.05 -12.88 6.93
C LYS A 62 3.39 -13.26 7.57
N PHE A 63 4.38 -13.63 6.76
CA PHE A 63 5.72 -13.95 7.22
C PHE A 63 6.42 -12.73 7.84
N ILE A 64 6.27 -11.56 7.21
CA ILE A 64 6.80 -10.29 7.74
C ILE A 64 6.16 -9.98 9.11
N LEU A 65 4.84 -10.12 9.25
CA LEU A 65 4.13 -9.89 10.51
C LEU A 65 4.58 -10.85 11.62
N GLU A 66 4.74 -12.13 11.29
CA GLU A 66 5.26 -13.14 12.22
C GLU A 66 6.70 -12.83 12.66
N LEU A 67 7.56 -12.33 11.76
CA LEU A 67 8.91 -11.90 12.08
C LEU A 67 8.95 -10.75 13.10
N PHE A 68 8.00 -9.82 13.01
CA PHE A 68 7.87 -8.72 13.98
C PHE A 68 7.23 -9.14 15.30
N GLY A 69 6.92 -10.43 15.50
CA GLY A 69 6.19 -10.89 16.68
C GLY A 69 4.76 -10.35 16.74
N ILE A 70 4.29 -9.69 15.68
CA ILE A 70 2.88 -9.41 15.42
C ILE A 70 2.29 -10.72 14.89
N GLY A 71 2.30 -11.73 15.73
CA GLY A 71 1.52 -12.90 15.43
C GLY A 71 0.04 -12.49 15.38
N ILE A 72 -0.78 -13.36 14.80
CA ILE A 72 -2.23 -13.33 14.97
C ILE A 72 -2.67 -14.17 16.21
N PRO A 73 -1.95 -14.31 17.36
CA PRO A 73 -2.49 -15.10 18.47
C PRO A 73 -3.58 -14.32 19.23
N SER A 74 -3.72 -13.00 19.06
CA SER A 74 -4.77 -12.23 19.75
C SER A 74 -6.18 -12.46 19.20
N PHE A 75 -6.34 -13.15 18.07
CA PHE A 75 -7.65 -13.56 17.53
C PHE A 75 -8.01 -15.03 17.83
N GLN A 76 -7.13 -15.80 18.48
CA GLN A 76 -7.39 -17.19 18.88
C GLN A 76 -7.70 -17.36 20.37
N ILE A 77 -7.89 -16.28 21.12
CA ILE A 77 -8.21 -16.33 22.56
C ILE A 77 -9.72 -16.13 22.73
N GLY A 78 -10.49 -17.11 22.28
CA GLY A 78 -11.96 -17.12 22.37
C GLY A 78 -12.57 -18.50 22.51
N TYR A 79 -11.75 -19.52 22.81
CA TYR A 79 -12.21 -20.87 23.12
C TYR A 79 -11.44 -21.40 24.32
N TYR A 80 -11.82 -20.95 25.52
CA TYR A 80 -11.91 -21.73 26.76
C TYR A 80 -12.77 -20.94 27.76
#